data_AF-A0ABD2YNF8-F1
#
_entry.id   AF-A0ABD2YNF8-F1
#
_cell.length_a   1.000
_cell.length_b   1.000
_cell.length_c   1.000
_cell.angle_alpha   90.00
_cell.angle_beta   90.00
_cell.angle_gamma   90.00
#
_symmetry.space_group_name_H-M   'P 1'
#
loop_
_entity.id
_entity.type
_entity.pdbx_description
1 polymer ?
#
loop_
_entity_poly.entity_id
_entity_poly.type
_entity_poly.pdbx_seq_one_letter_code
_entity_poly.pdbx_strand_id
1 'polypeptide(L)'
;MEEHHVYDSIPSASCPSELNKAQIIRQQERVSFTYEVEFEESNTRWPSRWDAYLKMEGARVHWFSILNSLMVMFFLAGIVFVIFLRTVRRDLTRYEELDKESQAQMNEELSGWKLVVGDVFREPNQPKLLSVMVGDGVQVLGMAVVTSVLQPLVLCLQLHEVCY
;
A
#
# COMPACT_ATOMS: atom_id res chain seq x y z
N MET A 1 -7.31 -45.22 -27.07
CA MET A 1 -7.89 -44.10 -26.32
C MET A 1 -6.69 -43.36 -25.77
N GLU A 2 -6.37 -42.20 -26.34
CA GLU A 2 -5.24 -41.40 -25.84
C GLU A 2 -5.67 -40.75 -24.52
N GLU A 3 -4.90 -40.99 -23.46
CA GLU A 3 -5.08 -40.34 -22.17
C GLU A 3 -4.59 -38.89 -22.31
N HIS A 4 -5.53 -37.94 -22.32
CA HIS A 4 -5.21 -36.52 -22.25
C HIS A 4 -5.19 -36.09 -20.79
N HIS A 5 -4.04 -35.58 -20.35
CA HIS A 5 -3.91 -35.04 -19.01
C HIS A 5 -4.59 -33.66 -18.96
N VAL A 6 -5.28 -33.36 -17.85
CA VAL A 6 -6.06 -32.11 -17.64
C VAL A 6 -5.25 -30.81 -17.85
N TYR A 7 -3.91 -30.90 -17.88
CA TYR A 7 -3.01 -29.78 -18.13
C TYR A 7 -2.51 -29.65 -19.56
N ASP A 8 -2.92 -30.55 -20.46
CA ASP A 8 -2.64 -30.38 -21.88
C ASP A 8 -3.39 -29.14 -22.37
N SER A 9 -2.72 -28.30 -23.14
CA SER A 9 -3.35 -27.18 -23.83
C SER A 9 -4.51 -27.73 -24.64
N ILE A 10 -5.73 -27.51 -24.15
CA ILE A 10 -6.96 -27.94 -24.84
C ILE A 10 -6.88 -27.30 -26.22
N PRO A 11 -6.76 -28.10 -27.31
CA PRO A 11 -6.79 -27.53 -28.65
C PRO A 11 -8.09 -26.74 -28.74
N SER A 12 -8.01 -25.49 -29.23
CA SER A 12 -9.16 -24.60 -29.36
C SER A 12 -10.33 -25.43 -29.88
N ALA A 13 -11.35 -25.62 -29.04
CA ALA A 13 -12.49 -26.43 -29.42
C ALA A 13 -13.02 -25.84 -30.72
N SER A 14 -12.87 -26.58 -31.81
CA SER A 14 -13.59 -26.30 -33.03
C SER A 14 -15.05 -26.58 -32.70
N CYS A 15 -15.72 -25.57 -32.14
CA CYS A 15 -17.16 -25.62 -31.92
C CYS A 15 -17.75 -26.07 -33.26
N PRO A 16 -18.40 -27.24 -33.33
CA PRO A 16 -19.06 -27.63 -34.55
C PRO A 16 -20.09 -26.54 -34.82
N SER A 17 -19.96 -25.86 -35.95
CA SER A 17 -20.82 -24.77 -36.40
C SER A 17 -22.25 -25.23 -36.71
N GLU A 18 -22.70 -26.34 -36.12
CA GLU A 18 -24.06 -26.84 -36.08
C GLU A 18 -24.91 -25.90 -35.22
N LEU A 19 -25.08 -24.66 -35.73
CA LEU A 19 -25.91 -23.59 -35.20
C LEU A 19 -27.35 -24.06 -34.96
N ASN A 20 -27.75 -25.16 -35.61
CA ASN A 20 -29.03 -25.84 -35.45
C ASN A 20 -29.24 -26.51 -34.08
N LYS A 21 -28.19 -26.67 -33.26
CA LYS A 21 -28.29 -27.18 -31.87
C LYS A 21 -28.13 -26.10 -30.79
N ALA A 22 -27.86 -24.85 -31.17
CA ALA A 22 -27.73 -23.76 -30.22
C ALA A 22 -29.11 -23.23 -29.82
N GLN A 23 -29.39 -23.18 -28.51
CA GLN A 23 -30.60 -22.55 -27.99
C GLN A 23 -30.40 -21.03 -27.96
N ILE A 24 -31.25 -20.29 -28.67
CA ILE A 24 -31.28 -18.82 -28.61
C ILE A 24 -31.93 -18.40 -27.29
N ILE A 25 -31.17 -17.75 -26.41
CA ILE A 25 -31.64 -17.29 -25.08
C ILE A 25 -32.06 -15.82 -25.19
N ARG A 26 -33.29 -15.49 -24.78
CA ARG A 26 -33.78 -14.10 -24.72
C ARG A 26 -33.45 -13.43 -23.39
N GLN A 27 -33.43 -12.09 -23.36
CA GLN A 27 -33.29 -11.34 -22.11
C GLN A 27 -34.41 -11.74 -21.12
N GLN A 28 -34.03 -12.07 -19.88
CA GLN A 28 -34.89 -12.53 -18.77
C GLN A 28 -35.43 -13.97 -18.84
N GLU A 29 -34.88 -14.82 -19.69
CA GLU A 29 -35.23 -16.25 -19.75
C GLU A 29 -34.54 -17.05 -18.62
N ARG A 30 -35.29 -17.95 -17.95
CA ARG A 30 -34.74 -18.79 -16.87
C ARG A 30 -34.06 -20.01 -17.47
N VAL A 31 -32.73 -20.03 -17.40
CA VAL A 31 -31.91 -21.17 -17.83
C VAL A 31 -31.63 -22.06 -16.62
N SER A 32 -32.03 -23.32 -16.70
CA SER A 32 -31.69 -24.32 -15.69
C SER A 32 -30.33 -24.92 -16.02
N PHE A 33 -29.36 -24.70 -15.13
CA PHE A 33 -28.04 -25.32 -15.24
C PHE A 33 -28.00 -26.56 -14.37
N THR A 34 -27.61 -27.69 -14.96
CA THR A 34 -27.25 -28.90 -14.24
C THR A 34 -25.77 -29.15 -14.47
N TYR A 35 -25.05 -29.46 -13.41
CA TYR A 35 -23.65 -29.85 -13.48
C TYR A 35 -23.53 -31.27 -12.95
N GLU A 36 -22.62 -32.02 -13.53
CA GLU A 36 -22.20 -33.34 -13.07
C GLU A 36 -20.73 -33.23 -12.68
N VAL A 37 -20.34 -33.90 -11.60
CA VAL A 37 -18.95 -33.94 -11.13
C VAL A 37 -18.54 -35.38 -11.00
N GLU A 38 -17.53 -35.76 -11.75
CA GLU A 38 -16.82 -37.02 -11.60
C GLU A 38 -15.50 -36.73 -10.89
N PHE A 39 -15.25 -37.44 -9.79
CA PHE A 39 -14.03 -37.25 -8.98
C PHE A 39 -13.00 -38.29 -9.38
N GLU A 40 -11.87 -37.83 -9.92
CA GLU A 40 -10.72 -38.67 -10.25
C GLU A 40 -9.55 -38.37 -9.30
N GLU A 41 -8.85 -39.41 -8.87
CA GLU A 41 -7.70 -39.27 -7.97
C GLU A 41 -6.48 -38.78 -8.76
N SER A 42 -5.90 -37.65 -8.35
CA SER A 42 -4.74 -37.06 -9.02
C SER A 42 -3.49 -37.16 -8.15
N ASN A 43 -2.33 -37.39 -8.77
CA ASN A 43 -1.01 -37.44 -8.11
C ASN A 43 -0.46 -36.06 -7.68
N THR A 44 -1.21 -34.96 -7.85
CA THR A 44 -0.80 -33.62 -7.41
C THR A 44 -1.03 -33.43 -5.92
N ARG A 45 0.00 -32.93 -5.21
CA ARG A 45 -0.12 -32.57 -3.80
C ARG A 45 -1.17 -31.44 -3.66
N TRP A 46 -2.05 -31.54 -2.66
CA TRP A 46 -3.11 -30.56 -2.39
C TRP A 46 -2.68 -29.09 -2.50
N PRO A 47 -1.50 -28.68 -1.97
CA PRO A 47 -1.06 -27.30 -2.03
C PRO A 47 -0.78 -26.76 -3.43
N SER A 48 -0.25 -27.61 -4.32
CA SER A 48 0.16 -27.20 -5.67
C SER A 48 -1.01 -27.11 -6.65
N ARG A 49 -2.21 -27.58 -6.27
CA ARG A 49 -3.41 -27.49 -7.10
C ARG A 49 -3.84 -26.04 -7.39
N TRP A 50 -3.54 -25.12 -6.48
CA TRP A 50 -3.89 -23.71 -6.63
C TRP A 50 -2.92 -22.92 -7.51
N ASP A 51 -1.73 -23.45 -7.80
CA ASP A 51 -0.70 -22.79 -8.59
C ASP A 51 -1.18 -22.46 -10.02
N ALA A 52 -2.04 -23.31 -10.59
CA ALA A 52 -2.63 -23.08 -11.91
C ALA A 52 -3.59 -21.88 -11.95
N TYR A 53 -4.35 -21.64 -10.88
CA TYR A 53 -5.23 -20.46 -10.76
C TYR A 53 -4.43 -19.19 -10.48
N LEU A 54 -3.32 -19.32 -9.74
CA LEU A 54 -2.45 -18.20 -9.36
C LEU A 54 -1.50 -17.77 -10.48
N LYS A 55 -1.18 -18.66 -11.42
CA LYS A 55 -0.38 -18.37 -12.63
C LYS A 55 -1.09 -17.51 -13.68
N MET A 56 -2.27 -16.95 -13.39
CA MET A 56 -2.93 -16.02 -14.29
C MET A 56 -1.98 -14.86 -14.67
N GLU A 57 -1.75 -14.73 -15.97
CA GLU A 57 -0.93 -13.72 -16.67
C GLU A 57 -1.48 -12.27 -16.52
N GLY A 58 -2.14 -11.95 -15.41
CA GLY A 58 -2.75 -10.65 -15.11
C GLY A 58 -1.83 -9.64 -14.41
N ALA A 59 -0.61 -10.06 -13.99
CA ALA A 59 0.29 -9.23 -13.18
C ALA A 59 0.69 -7.90 -13.86
N ARG A 60 0.74 -7.86 -15.21
CA ARG A 60 1.09 -6.64 -15.95
C ARG A 60 0.03 -5.54 -15.84
N VAL A 61 -1.24 -5.90 -15.74
CA VAL A 61 -2.34 -4.92 -15.65
C VAL A 61 -2.52 -4.43 -14.22
N HIS A 62 -2.25 -5.27 -13.22
CA HIS A 62 -2.39 -4.88 -11.82
C HIS A 62 -1.32 -3.86 -11.38
N TRP A 63 -0.07 -4.03 -11.81
CA TRP A 63 1.00 -3.08 -11.45
C TRP A 63 0.79 -1.68 -12.05
N PHE A 64 0.06 -1.56 -13.17
CA PHE A 64 -0.33 -0.26 -13.73
C PHE A 64 -1.25 0.53 -12.78
N SER A 65 -2.16 -0.15 -12.10
CA SER A 65 -3.05 0.49 -11.10
C SER A 65 -2.27 0.96 -9.87
N ILE A 66 -1.26 0.18 -9.45
CA ILE A 66 -0.37 0.54 -8.35
C ILE A 66 0.44 1.78 -8.72
N LEU A 67 1.05 1.82 -9.89
CA LEU A 67 1.85 2.96 -10.36
C LEU A 67 1.02 4.24 -10.46
N ASN A 68 -0.21 4.14 -10.98
CA ASN A 68 -1.13 5.28 -11.08
C ASN A 68 -1.41 5.90 -9.69
N SER A 69 -1.68 5.07 -8.68
CA SER A 69 -1.91 5.57 -7.31
C SER A 69 -0.65 6.15 -6.66
N LEU A 70 0.52 5.56 -6.90
CA LEU A 70 1.80 6.05 -6.40
C LEU A 70 2.15 7.41 -7.00
N MET A 71 1.91 7.61 -8.30
CA MET A 71 2.13 8.89 -8.96
C MET A 71 1.34 10.00 -8.26
N VAL A 72 0.04 9.78 -8.03
CA VAL A 72 -0.83 10.75 -7.34
C VAL A 72 -0.36 11.02 -5.91
N MET A 73 0.04 9.98 -5.17
CA MET A 73 0.58 10.14 -3.81
C MET A 73 1.82 11.04 -3.78
N PHE A 74 2.79 10.80 -4.67
CA PHE A 74 4.01 11.62 -4.75
C PHE A 74 3.71 13.07 -5.13
N PHE A 75 2.77 13.29 -6.06
CA PHE A 75 2.36 14.66 -6.42
C PHE A 75 1.75 15.41 -5.24
N LEU A 76 0.82 14.78 -4.52
CA LEU A 76 0.20 15.38 -3.33
C LEU A 76 1.23 15.64 -2.24
N ALA A 77 2.12 14.67 -1.96
CA ALA A 77 3.19 14.82 -0.99
C ALA A 77 4.15 15.96 -1.38
N GLY A 78 4.51 16.08 -2.66
CA GLY A 78 5.36 17.15 -3.17
C GLY A 78 4.76 18.53 -2.99
N ILE A 79 3.48 18.71 -3.29
CA ILE A 79 2.77 20.00 -3.10
C ILE A 79 2.76 20.37 -1.62
N VAL A 80 2.39 19.43 -0.74
CA VAL A 80 2.39 19.65 0.71
C VAL A 80 3.79 19.99 1.21
N PHE A 81 4.82 19.29 0.73
CA PHE A 81 6.20 19.55 1.09
C PHE A 81 6.68 20.94 0.65
N VAL A 82 6.31 21.40 -0.55
CA VAL A 82 6.61 22.75 -1.03
C VAL A 82 5.90 23.81 -0.17
N ILE A 83 4.63 23.60 0.19
CA ILE A 83 3.89 24.52 1.08
C ILE A 83 4.55 24.57 2.46
N PHE A 84 4.94 23.41 3.00
CA PHE A 84 5.63 23.32 4.28
C PHE A 84 6.96 24.08 4.24
N LEU A 85 7.82 23.81 3.25
CA LEU A 85 9.09 24.52 3.07
C LEU A 85 8.89 26.02 2.86
N ARG A 86 7.87 26.43 2.12
CA ARG A 86 7.56 27.85 1.91
C ARG A 86 7.14 28.52 3.22
N THR A 87 6.35 27.82 4.03
CA THR A 87 5.92 28.30 5.35
C THR A 87 7.11 28.41 6.29
N VAL A 88 7.96 27.38 6.38
CA VAL A 88 9.17 27.38 7.21
C VAL A 88 10.14 28.48 6.81
N ARG A 89 10.41 28.65 5.51
CA ARG A 89 11.31 29.72 5.04
C ARG A 89 10.75 31.10 5.37
N ARG A 90 9.44 31.31 5.16
CA ARG A 90 8.78 32.59 5.50
C ARG A 90 8.83 32.86 7.00
N ASP A 91 8.61 31.84 7.82
CA ASP A 91 8.70 31.95 9.26
C ASP A 91 10.14 32.29 9.68
N LEU A 92 11.15 31.60 9.14
CA LEU A 92 12.55 31.88 9.44
C LEU A 92 12.94 33.34 9.10
N THR A 93 12.58 33.83 7.92
CA THR A 93 12.85 35.23 7.55
C THR A 93 12.14 36.21 8.47
N ARG A 94 10.90 35.90 8.89
CA ARG A 94 10.17 36.72 9.85
C ARG A 94 10.83 36.72 11.23
N TYR A 95 11.37 35.59 11.68
CA TYR A 95 12.14 35.51 12.92
C TYR A 95 13.44 36.31 12.81
N GLU A 96 14.14 36.29 11.68
CA GLU A 96 15.34 37.11 11.45
C GLU A 96 15.03 38.63 11.45
N GLU A 97 13.88 39.05 10.91
CA GLU A 97 13.43 40.44 10.95
C GLU A 97 13.07 40.88 12.37
N LEU A 98 12.30 40.07 13.09
CA LEU A 98 11.98 40.31 14.50
C LEU A 98 13.22 40.30 15.38
N ASP A 99 14.19 39.43 15.10
CA ASP A 99 15.47 39.42 15.80
C ASP A 99 16.24 40.71 15.55
N LYS A 100 16.29 41.23 14.32
CA LYS A 100 16.93 42.52 14.01
C LYS A 100 16.24 43.70 14.67
N GLU A 101 14.91 43.75 14.70
CA GLU A 101 14.15 44.79 15.41
C GLU A 101 14.35 44.68 16.92
N SER A 102 14.31 43.46 17.47
CA SER A 102 14.59 43.21 18.88
C SER A 102 16.04 43.54 19.22
N GLN A 103 17.02 43.25 18.37
CA GLN A 103 18.43 43.62 18.54
C GLN A 103 18.65 45.12 18.41
N ALA A 104 17.93 45.82 17.53
CA ALA A 104 17.98 47.28 17.45
C ALA A 104 17.44 47.92 18.74
N GLN A 105 16.37 47.36 19.31
CA GLN A 105 15.78 47.79 20.59
C GLN A 105 16.61 47.32 21.81
N MET A 106 17.29 46.19 21.72
CA MET A 106 18.11 45.55 22.77
C MET A 106 19.57 46.02 22.78
N ASN A 107 20.09 46.58 21.69
CA ASN A 107 21.35 47.34 21.72
C ASN A 107 21.22 48.62 22.54
N GLU A 108 19.99 49.11 22.74
CA GLU A 108 19.67 50.18 23.68
C GLU A 108 19.46 49.65 25.11
N GLU A 109 18.99 48.40 25.29
CA GLU A 109 18.77 47.74 26.58
C GLU A 109 19.29 46.27 26.62
N LEU A 110 20.58 46.07 26.96
CA LEU A 110 21.24 44.83 27.41
C LEU A 110 20.60 43.43 27.08
N SER A 111 21.10 42.77 26.03
CA SER A 111 21.25 41.30 25.82
C SER A 111 20.14 40.33 26.34
N GLY A 112 19.02 40.25 25.61
CA GLY A 112 17.90 39.30 25.79
C GLY A 112 18.18 37.82 25.46
N TRP A 113 19.22 37.48 24.68
CA TRP A 113 19.61 36.08 24.41
C TRP A 113 19.94 35.29 25.68
N LYS A 114 20.41 35.98 26.72
CA LYS A 114 20.73 35.40 28.03
C LYS A 114 19.50 35.06 28.87
N LEU A 115 18.34 35.67 28.57
CA LEU A 115 17.04 35.35 29.16
C LEU A 115 16.40 34.13 28.47
N VAL A 116 16.58 33.97 27.15
CA VAL A 116 16.00 32.87 26.36
C VAL A 116 16.66 31.52 26.69
N VAL A 117 17.96 31.51 27.01
CA VAL A 117 18.67 30.30 27.47
C VAL A 117 18.03 29.65 28.71
N GLY A 118 17.36 30.44 29.56
CA GLY A 118 16.61 29.93 30.71
C GLY A 118 15.23 29.37 30.37
N ASP A 119 14.59 29.86 29.29
CA ASP A 119 13.25 29.45 28.87
C ASP A 119 13.24 28.21 27.96
N VAL A 120 14.35 27.88 27.29
CA VAL A 120 14.49 26.64 26.47
C VAL A 120 14.32 25.37 27.31
N PHE A 121 14.59 25.43 28.62
CA PHE A 121 14.40 24.31 29.55
C PHE A 121 13.10 24.38 30.35
N ARG A 122 12.20 25.33 30.04
CA ARG A 122 10.96 25.47 30.77
C ARG A 122 9.98 24.40 30.33
N GLU A 123 9.48 23.64 31.31
CA GLU A 123 8.51 22.59 31.03
C GLU A 123 7.27 23.18 30.34
N PRO A 124 6.89 22.68 29.15
CA PRO A 124 5.71 23.16 28.44
C PRO A 124 4.46 22.89 29.30
N ASN A 125 3.39 23.67 29.10
CA ASN A 125 2.17 23.58 29.92
C ASN A 125 1.57 22.16 30.06
N GLN A 126 1.87 21.23 29.14
CA GLN A 126 1.47 19.81 29.22
C GLN A 126 2.53 18.85 28.66
N PRO A 127 3.61 18.54 29.41
CA PRO A 127 4.71 17.70 28.92
C PRO A 127 4.28 16.24 28.73
N LYS A 128 3.29 15.78 29.53
CA LYS A 128 2.76 14.42 29.46
C LYS A 128 2.03 14.12 28.16
N LEU A 129 1.21 15.06 27.68
CA LEU A 129 0.43 14.86 26.45
C LEU A 129 1.33 14.85 25.22
N LEU A 130 2.36 15.71 25.22
CA LEU A 130 3.37 15.76 24.16
C LEU A 130 4.22 14.47 24.14
N SER A 131 4.66 13.99 25.31
CA SER A 131 5.39 12.72 25.42
C SER A 131 4.56 11.52 24.96
N VAL A 132 3.25 11.48 25.28
CA VAL A 132 2.35 10.42 24.84
C VAL A 132 2.13 10.46 23.33
N MET A 133 1.91 11.63 22.73
CA MET A 133 1.73 11.75 21.27
C MET A 133 2.99 11.37 20.49
N VAL A 134 4.18 11.78 20.97
CA VAL A 134 5.45 11.42 20.32
C VAL A 134 5.74 9.93 20.49
N GLY A 135 5.51 9.37 21.69
CA GLY A 135 5.70 7.96 21.97
C GLY A 135 4.79 7.06 21.13
N ASP A 136 3.49 7.37 21.10
CA ASP A 136 2.49 6.65 20.31
C ASP A 136 2.79 6.76 18.80
N GLY A 137 3.13 7.95 18.32
CA GLY A 137 3.51 8.17 16.93
C GLY A 137 4.72 7.32 16.51
N VAL A 138 5.77 7.25 17.33
CA VAL A 138 6.95 6.42 17.08
C VAL A 138 6.62 4.92 17.16
N GLN A 139 5.76 4.51 18.10
CA GLN A 139 5.32 3.13 18.25
C GLN A 139 4.52 2.64 17.03
N VAL A 140 3.56 3.44 16.57
CA VAL A 140 2.75 3.13 15.38
C VAL A 140 3.63 3.07 14.11
N LEU A 141 4.56 4.02 13.95
CA LEU A 141 5.54 4.00 12.85
C LEU A 141 6.41 2.74 12.88
N GLY A 142 6.93 2.38 14.06
CA GLY A 142 7.74 1.19 14.24
C GLY A 142 6.98 -0.09 13.90
N MET A 143 5.76 -0.22 14.40
CA MET A 143 4.89 -1.37 14.10
C MET A 143 4.56 -1.45 12.59
N ALA A 144 4.24 -0.32 11.95
CA ALA A 144 3.96 -0.28 10.52
C ALA A 144 5.15 -0.72 9.66
N VAL A 145 6.37 -0.29 10.01
CA VAL A 145 7.60 -0.70 9.30
C VAL A 145 7.88 -2.18 9.49
N VAL A 146 7.80 -2.67 10.73
CA VAL A 146 8.05 -4.09 11.05
C VAL A 146 7.04 -4.99 10.33
N THR A 147 5.75 -4.66 10.37
CA THR A 147 4.72 -5.42 9.65
C THR A 147 4.92 -5.37 8.14
N SER A 148 5.30 -4.22 7.57
CA SER A 148 5.56 -4.10 6.12
C SER A 148 6.71 -4.99 5.65
N VAL A 149 7.74 -5.20 6.48
CA VAL A 149 8.90 -6.05 6.17
C VAL A 149 8.62 -7.53 6.47
N LEU A 150 7.92 -7.83 7.56
CA LEU A 150 7.57 -9.20 7.94
C LEU A 150 6.50 -9.81 7.03
N GLN A 151 5.60 -9.01 6.45
CA GLN A 151 4.53 -9.50 5.59
C GLN A 151 5.01 -10.31 4.37
N PRO A 152 5.97 -9.84 3.55
CA PRO A 152 6.53 -10.65 2.46
C PRO A 152 7.35 -11.86 2.97
N LEU A 153 7.98 -11.76 4.14
CA LEU A 153 8.73 -12.87 4.75
C LEU A 153 7.81 -14.00 5.24
N VAL A 154 6.72 -13.65 5.92
CA VAL A 154 5.67 -14.59 6.36
C VAL A 154 4.99 -15.22 5.16
N LEU A 155 4.69 -14.44 4.12
CA LEU A 155 4.13 -14.97 2.88
C LEU A 155 5.09 -16.00 2.24
N CYS A 156 6.40 -15.72 2.23
CA CYS A 156 7.43 -16.63 1.72
C CYS A 156 7.55 -17.93 2.56
N LEU A 157 7.48 -17.84 3.89
CA LEU A 157 7.48 -19.00 4.79
C LEU A 157 6.23 -19.87 4.66
N GLN A 158 5.05 -19.25 4.53
CA GLN A 158 3.81 -19.97 4.27
C GLN A 158 3.85 -20.66 2.90
N LEU A 159 4.41 -20.02 1.87
CA LEU A 159 4.63 -20.66 0.57
C LEU A 159 5.65 -21.82 0.63
N HIS A 160 6.65 -21.75 1.50
CA HIS A 160 7.64 -22.83 1.66
C HIS A 160 7.05 -24.08 2.36
N GLU A 161 6.26 -23.91 3.41
CA GLU A 161 5.54 -25.01 4.10
C GLU A 161 4.43 -25.62 3.24
N VAL A 162 3.81 -24.81 2.38
CA VAL A 162 2.74 -25.24 1.47
C VAL A 162 3.35 -25.92 0.23
N CYS A 163 4.54 -25.53 -0.25
CA CYS A 163 5.15 -26.12 -1.44
C CYS A 163 6.03 -27.37 -1.21
N TYR A 164 6.30 -27.79 0.03
CA TYR A 164 7.11 -28.99 0.34
C TYR A 164 6.32 -30.14 0.96
#